data_AF-A0A1I0C2U3-F1
#
_entry.id   AF-A0A1I0C2U3-F1
#
_cell.length_a   1.000
_cell.length_b   1.000
_cell.length_c   1.000
_cell.angle_alpha   90.00
_cell.angle_beta   90.00
_cell.angle_gamma   90.00
#
_symmetry.space_group_name_H-M   'P 1'
#
loop_
_entity.id
_entity.type
_entity.pdbx_description
1 polymer ?
#
loop_
_entity_poly.entity_id
_entity_poly.type
_entity_poly.pdbx_seq_one_letter_code
_entity_poly.pdbx_strand_id
1 'polypeptide(L)' 'MFGKDKIKKKSIDEELIQKIHQLKIEKNRMSTLIKNSVDLNDGVYVDQECINGKYFFLLREARYRKVKGIH' A
#
# COMPACT_ATOMS: atom_id res chain seq x y z
N MET A 1 -21.19 17.09 -19.42
CA MET A 1 -20.90 15.74 -18.91
C MET A 1 -19.53 15.60 -18.20
N PHE A 2 -18.65 16.62 -18.20
CA PHE A 2 -17.27 16.55 -17.68
C PHE A 2 -17.06 16.50 -16.15
N GLY A 3 -18.11 16.68 -15.35
CA GLY A 3 -18.00 16.65 -13.88
C GLY A 3 -17.94 15.23 -13.30
N LYS A 4 -18.61 14.27 -13.94
CA LYS A 4 -18.70 12.88 -13.46
C LYS A 4 -17.34 12.17 -13.51
N ASP A 5 -16.57 12.39 -14.57
CA ASP A 5 -15.25 11.77 -14.74
C ASP A 5 -14.22 12.32 -13.74
N LYS A 6 -14.31 13.61 -13.41
CA LYS A 6 -13.46 14.24 -12.37
C LYS A 6 -13.78 13.69 -10.98
N ILE A 7 -15.06 13.50 -10.65
CA ILE A 7 -15.49 12.89 -9.38
C ILE A 7 -15.00 11.44 -9.29
N LYS A 8 -15.17 10.67 -10.37
CA LYS A 8 -14.72 9.28 -10.44
C LYS A 8 -13.21 9.14 -10.27
N LYS A 9 -12.43 10.01 -10.93
CA LYS A 9 -10.97 10.05 -10.77
C LYS A 9 -10.57 10.35 -9.32
N LYS A 10 -11.17 11.36 -8.71
CA LYS A 10 -10.89 11.72 -7.32
C LYS A 10 -11.17 10.57 -6.35
N SER A 11 -12.30 9.89 -6.51
CA SER A 11 -12.65 8.72 -5.69
C SER A 11 -11.65 7.57 -5.84
N ILE A 12 -11.17 7.30 -7.06
CA ILE A 12 -10.14 6.28 -7.31
C ILE A 12 -8.80 6.67 -6.68
N ASP A 13 -8.41 7.94 -6.77
CA ASP A 13 -7.18 8.44 -6.16
C ASP A 13 -7.25 8.36 -4.62
N GLU A 14 -8.41 8.64 -4.03
CA GLU A 14 -8.66 8.47 -2.59
C GLU A 14 -8.59 6.99 -2.16
N GLU A 15 -9.18 6.07 -2.92
CA GLU A 15 -9.06 4.63 -2.66
C GLU A 15 -7.60 4.18 -2.72
N LEU A 16 -6.84 4.65 -3.73
CA LEU A 16 -5.41 4.34 -3.87
C LEU A 16 -4.62 4.80 -2.65
N ILE A 17 -4.86 6.02 -2.16
CA ILE A 17 -4.22 6.55 -0.95
C ILE A 17 -4.55 5.67 0.25
N GLN A 18 -5.83 5.36 0.48
CA GLN A 18 -6.27 4.52 1.59
C GLN A 18 -5.58 3.15 1.58
N LYS A 19 -5.48 2.52 0.41
CA LYS A 19 -4.83 1.22 0.23
C LYS A 19 -3.33 1.26 0.51
N ILE A 20 -2.65 2.34 0.09
CA ILE A 20 -1.24 2.58 0.42
C ILE A 20 -1.05 2.69 1.95
N HIS A 21 -1.93 3.42 2.65
CA HIS A 21 -1.85 3.52 4.11
C HIS A 21 -2.09 2.18 4.80
N GLN A 22 -3.08 1.41 4.36
CA GLN A 22 -3.36 0.08 4.90
C GLN A 22 -2.15 -0.84 4.74
N LEU A 23 -1.55 -0.90 3.54
CA LEU A 23 -0.36 -1.71 3.30
C LEU A 23 0.85 -1.24 4.12
N LYS A 24 1.00 0.06 4.37
CA LYS A 24 2.06 0.59 5.27
C LYS A 24 1.88 0.08 6.69
N ILE A 25 0.65 0.12 7.21
CA ILE A 25 0.31 -0.39 8.55
C ILE A 25 0.58 -1.90 8.62
N GLU A 26 0.10 -2.66 7.64
CA GLU A 26 0.27 -4.10 7.56
C GLU A 26 1.75 -4.49 7.49
N LYS A 27 2.52 -3.84 6.60
CA LYS A 27 3.97 -3.99 6.50
C LYS A 27 4.68 -3.77 7.82
N ASN A 28 4.34 -2.68 8.53
CA ASN A 28 4.96 -2.34 9.81
C ASN A 28 4.59 -3.35 10.90
N ARG A 29 3.34 -3.82 10.91
CA ARG A 29 2.87 -4.86 11.83
C ARG A 29 3.63 -6.16 11.60
N MET A 30 3.71 -6.62 10.36
CA MET A 30 4.40 -7.86 10.01
C MET A 30 5.91 -7.75 10.31
N SER A 31 6.54 -6.60 10.01
CA SER A 31 7.94 -6.36 10.37
C SER A 31 8.18 -6.40 11.88
N THR A 32 7.25 -5.86 12.67
CA THR A 32 7.33 -5.91 14.14
C THR A 32 7.18 -7.34 14.66
N LEU A 33 6.25 -8.11 14.11
CA LEU A 33 6.06 -9.51 14.46
C LEU A 33 7.30 -10.34 14.15
N ILE A 34 7.89 -10.16 12.95
CA ILE A 34 9.11 -10.85 12.54
C ILE A 34 10.27 -10.54 13.50
N LYS A 35 10.46 -9.26 13.84
CA LYS A 35 11.55 -8.84 14.74
C LYS A 35 11.45 -9.43 16.14
N ASN A 36 10.23 -9.67 16.64
CA ASN A 36 9.99 -10.11 18.01
C ASN A 36 9.80 -11.64 18.11
N SER A 37 9.88 -12.38 17.01
CA SER A 37 9.66 -13.83 16.97
C SER A 37 10.98 -14.57 16.79
N VAL A 38 11.19 -15.62 17.60
CA VAL A 38 12.42 -16.43 17.59
C VAL A 38 12.31 -17.64 16.64
N ASP A 39 11.09 -18.14 16.41
CA ASP A 39 10.78 -19.20 15.44
C ASP A 39 9.78 -18.70 14.40
N LEU A 40 10.26 -18.40 13.20
CA LEU A 40 9.43 -18.04 12.05
C LEU A 40 9.61 -19.08 10.96
N ASN A 41 8.50 -19.49 10.36
CA ASN A 41 8.52 -20.27 9.14
C ASN A 41 8.86 -19.37 7.94
N ASP A 42 9.53 -19.92 6.93
CA ASP A 42 9.90 -19.25 5.68
C ASP A 42 8.72 -18.54 5.00
N GLY A 43 7.50 -19.09 5.15
CA GLY A 43 6.28 -18.47 4.63
C GLY A 43 6.03 -17.04 5.13
N VAL A 44 6.46 -16.72 6.36
CA VAL A 44 6.29 -15.37 6.92
C VAL A 44 7.13 -14.34 6.17
N TYR A 45 8.34 -14.71 5.74
CA TYR A 45 9.19 -13.84 4.93
C TYR A 45 8.63 -13.67 3.52
N VAL A 46 8.06 -14.72 2.93
CA VAL A 46 7.37 -14.64 1.63
C VAL A 46 6.19 -13.68 1.71
N ASP A 47 5.37 -13.77 2.76
CA ASP A 47 4.24 -12.88 2.97
C ASP A 47 4.67 -11.42 3.16
N GLN A 48 5.72 -11.20 3.96
CA GLN A 48 6.32 -9.87 4.15
C GLN A 48 6.78 -9.25 2.82
N GLU A 49 7.45 -10.03 1.97
CA GLU A 49 7.90 -9.55 0.66
C GLU A 49 6.74 -9.32 -0.32
N CYS A 50 5.67 -10.13 -0.24
CA CYS A 50 4.46 -9.89 -1.01
C CYS A 50 3.79 -8.55 -0.62
N ILE A 51 3.68 -8.27 0.68
CA ILE A 51 3.15 -6.99 1.19
C ILE A 51 4.04 -5.83 0.74
N ASN A 52 5.38 -5.98 0.83
CA ASN A 52 6.34 -5.00 0.35
C ASN A 52 6.16 -4.70 -1.13
N GLY A 53 6.06 -5.74 -1.97
CA GLY A 53 5.85 -5.61 -3.41
C GLY A 53 4.57 -4.85 -3.74
N LYS A 54 3.44 -5.21 -3.11
CA LYS A 54 2.16 -4.50 -3.27
C LYS A 54 2.27 -3.03 -2.88
N TYR A 55 2.90 -2.74 -1.74
CA TYR A 55 3.08 -1.38 -1.22
C TYR A 55 3.89 -0.51 -2.19
N PHE A 56 5.04 -1.01 -2.65
CA PHE A 56 5.91 -0.26 -3.57
C PHE A 56 5.29 -0.08 -4.96
N PHE A 57 4.56 -1.10 -5.44
CA PHE A 57 3.81 -0.98 -6.69
C PHE A 57 2.78 0.15 -6.63
N LEU A 58 1.97 0.22 -5.56
CA LEU A 58 0.96 1.28 -5.42
C LEU A 58 1.60 2.67 -5.23
N LEU A 59 2.73 2.77 -4.53
CA LEU A 59 3.50 4.02 -4.46
C LEU A 59 3.98 4.48 -5.84
N ARG A 60 4.47 3.56 -6.67
CA ARG A 60 4.88 3.85 -8.04
C ARG A 60 3.70 4.31 -8.89
N GLU A 61 2.58 3.62 -8.81
CA GLU A 61 1.34 3.98 -9.50
C GLU A 61 0.87 5.37 -9.11
N ALA A 62 0.89 5.69 -7.82
CA ALA A 62 0.41 6.97 -7.34
C ALA A 62 1.34 8.13 -7.77
N ARG A 63 2.66 7.88 -7.84
CA ARG A 63 3.63 8.81 -8.43
C ARG A 63 3.36 9.02 -9.92
N TYR A 64 3.12 7.96 -10.67
CA TYR A 64 2.79 8.02 -12.10
C TYR A 64 1.52 8.85 -12.36
N ARG A 65 0.49 8.65 -11.53
CA ARG A 65 -0.80 9.36 -11.58
C ARG A 65 -0.74 10.79 -11.01
N LYS A 66 0.38 11.18 -10.40
CA LYS A 66 0.59 12.48 -9.73
C LYS A 66 -0.43 12.74 -8.61
N VAL A 67 -0.80 11.69 -7.89
CA VAL A 67 -1.73 11.77 -6.76
C VAL A 67 -1.08 12.60 -5.64
N LYS A 68 -1.78 13.62 -5.17
CA LYS A 68 -1.35 14.45 -4.02
C LYS A 68 -1.84 13.78 -2.73
N GLY A 69 -1.11 13.95 -1.62
CA GLY A 69 -1.54 13.43 -0.30
C GLY A 69 -0.83 12.18 0.20
N ILE A 70 0.28 11.76 -0.42
CA ILE A 70 1.05 10.55 -0.06
C ILE A 70 2.30 10.92 0.76
N HIS A 71 2.19 11.93 1.63
CA HIS A 71 3.28 12.41 2.48
C HIS A 71 3.23 11.72 3.85
#